data_AF-A0A2V6Z9A1-F1
#
_entry.id   AF-A0A2V6Z9A1-F1
#
_cell.length_a   1.000
_cell.length_b   1.000
_cell.length_c   1.000
_cell.angle_alpha   90.00
_cell.angle_beta   90.00
_cell.angle_gamma   90.00
#
_symmetry.space_group_name_H-M   'P 1'
#
loop_
_entity.id
_entity.type
_entity.pdbx_description
1 polymer ?
#
loop_
_entity_poly.entity_id
_entity_poly.type
_entity_poly.pdbx_seq_one_letter_code
_entity_poly.pdbx_strand_id
1 'polypeptide(L)' 'MSNREQAWPSIDPDSYLDLRQPDWLEAEQRGDVVYRRKPGEQRSHVSIHPAREEILAVLRVKPATELRSLTVPVAS' A
#
# COMPACT_ATOMS: atom_id res chain seq x y z
N MET A 1 7.45 30.62 -14.38
CA MET A 1 7.25 29.99 -13.06
C MET A 1 6.30 28.83 -13.28
N SER A 2 6.77 27.61 -13.06
CA SER A 2 6.05 26.40 -13.46
C SER A 2 4.93 26.11 -12.46
N ASN A 3 3.68 26.15 -12.91
CA ASN A 3 2.47 25.88 -12.12
C ASN A 3 2.39 24.42 -11.58
N ARG A 4 3.46 23.64 -11.73
CA ARG A 4 3.59 22.23 -11.31
C ARG A 4 3.90 22.06 -9.82
N GLU A 5 4.27 23.12 -9.11
CA GLU A 5 4.60 23.03 -7.67
C GLU A 5 3.38 23.24 -6.77
N GLN A 6 2.24 23.64 -7.33
CA GLN A 6 0.94 23.63 -6.66
C GLN A 6 0.23 22.27 -6.85
N ALA A 7 0.98 21.18 -6.66
CA ALA A 7 0.45 19.82 -6.76
C ALA A 7 -0.43 19.53 -5.54
N TRP A 8 -1.70 19.88 -5.66
CA TRP A 8 -2.74 19.25 -4.86
C TRP A 8 -2.92 17.79 -5.34
N PRO A 9 -3.19 16.86 -4.43
CA PRO A 9 -3.21 17.08 -2.99
C PRO A 9 -1.78 17.03 -2.43
N SER A 10 -1.53 17.83 -1.39
CA SER A 10 -0.32 17.87 -0.57
C SER A 10 -0.18 16.60 0.29
N ILE A 11 -0.36 15.44 -0.34
CA ILE A 11 -0.56 14.15 0.28
C ILE A 11 0.46 13.18 -0.31
N ASP A 12 1.18 12.49 0.56
CA ASP A 12 2.01 11.35 0.19
C ASP A 12 1.23 10.05 0.46
N PRO A 13 0.98 9.20 -0.56
CA PRO A 13 0.29 7.94 -0.36
C PRO A 13 1.22 6.90 0.30
N ASP A 14 0.72 6.22 1.32
CA ASP A 14 1.40 5.13 2.01
C ASP A 14 0.78 3.77 1.57
N SER A 15 0.37 2.91 2.52
CA SER A 15 -0.04 1.53 2.25
C SER A 15 -1.42 1.41 1.59
N TYR A 16 -1.52 0.46 0.65
CA TYR A 16 -2.75 0.06 -0.06
C TYR A 16 -3.41 1.16 -0.90
N LEU A 17 -2.59 2.09 -1.40
CA LEU A 17 -3.01 3.15 -2.31
C LEU A 17 -2.17 3.09 -3.58
N ASP A 18 -2.86 3.09 -4.72
CA ASP A 18 -2.27 3.20 -6.05
C ASP A 18 -2.48 4.62 -6.57
N LEU A 19 -1.42 5.24 -7.10
CA LEU A 19 -1.47 6.57 -7.68
C LEU A 19 -1.75 6.45 -9.17
N ARG A 20 -2.96 6.82 -9.59
CA ARG A 20 -3.40 6.75 -10.98
C ARG A 20 -3.42 8.12 -11.63
N GLN A 21 -3.20 8.14 -12.94
CA GLN A 21 -3.26 9.38 -13.71
C GLN A 21 -4.69 9.77 -14.07
N PRO A 22 -5.02 11.07 -14.12
CA PRO A 22 -4.13 12.22 -13.91
C PRO A 22 -4.20 12.76 -12.47
N ASP A 23 -3.78 11.97 -11.47
CA ASP A 23 -3.61 12.36 -10.05
C ASP A 23 -4.80 11.99 -9.13
N TRP A 24 -5.32 10.76 -9.24
CA TRP A 24 -6.27 10.17 -8.30
C TRP A 24 -5.63 9.02 -7.53
N LEU A 25 -5.95 8.92 -6.24
CA LEU A 25 -5.54 7.80 -5.39
C LEU A 25 -6.66 6.76 -5.38
N GLU A 26 -6.34 5.54 -5.82
CA GLU A 26 -7.24 4.40 -5.76
C GLU A 26 -6.84 3.49 -4.60
N ALA A 27 -7.82 3.11 -3.77
CA ALA A 27 -7.60 2.15 -2.71
C ALA A 27 -7.54 0.73 -3.29
N GLU A 28 -6.43 0.04 -3.09
CA GLU A 28 -6.26 -1.36 -3.51
C GLU A 28 -7.04 -2.33 -2.62
N GLN A 29 -7.38 -1.90 -1.39
CA GLN A 29 -8.14 -2.69 -0.41
C GLN A 29 -9.25 -1.87 0.23
N ARG A 30 -10.28 -2.55 0.71
CA ARG A 30 -11.32 -1.93 1.53
C ARG A 30 -10.81 -1.71 2.95
N GLY A 31 -11.17 -0.59 3.55
CA GLY A 31 -10.79 -0.28 4.93
C GLY A 31 -11.05 1.17 5.29
N ASP A 32 -10.59 1.53 6.48
CA ASP A 32 -10.68 2.90 6.97
C ASP A 32 -9.59 3.76 6.31
N VAL A 33 -9.97 4.95 5.86
CA VAL A 33 -9.01 5.94 5.36
C VAL A 33 -8.39 6.67 6.54
N VAL A 34 -7.07 6.56 6.68
CA VAL A 34 -6.33 7.18 7.77
C VAL A 34 -5.49 8.34 7.23
N TYR A 35 -5.75 9.53 7.77
CA TYR A 35 -4.98 10.74 7.52
C TYR A 35 -4.05 11.01 8.69
N ARG A 36 -2.76 11.15 8.44
CA ARG A 36 -1.75 11.47 9.46
C ARG A 36 -0.81 12.55 8.96
N ARG A 37 -0.54 13.56 9.79
CA ARG A 37 0.54 14.53 9.56
C ARG A 37 1.45 14.52 10.76
N LYS A 38 2.74 14.23 10.59
CA LYS A 38 3.68 14.31 11.72
C LYS A 38 4.11 15.76 11.96
N PRO A 39 4.42 16.14 13.21
CA PRO A 39 5.00 17.45 13.47
C PRO A 39 6.26 17.68 12.62
N GLY A 40 6.32 18.82 11.93
CA GLY A 40 7.45 19.17 11.06
C GLY A 40 7.32 18.69 9.61
N GLU A 41 6.33 17.85 9.28
CA GLU A 41 6.05 17.47 7.89
C GLU A 41 5.12 18.49 7.22
N GLN A 42 5.50 18.93 6.02
CA GLN A 42 4.67 19.83 5.20
C GLN A 42 3.50 19.08 4.53
N ARG A 43 3.69 17.78 4.29
CA ARG A 43 2.74 16.90 3.60
C ARG A 43 2.01 16.00 4.58
N SER A 44 0.77 15.66 4.24
CA SER A 44 -0.01 14.68 5.00
C SER A 44 0.19 13.30 4.39
N HIS A 45 0.30 12.28 5.22
CA HIS A 45 0.29 10.89 4.77
C HIS A 45 -1.14 10.36 4.76
N VAL A 46 -1.48 9.61 3.72
CA VAL A 46 -2.76 8.90 3.63
C VAL A 46 -2.51 7.42 3.44
N SER A 47 -3.27 6.60 4.14
CA SER A 47 -3.21 5.14 4.06
C SER A 47 -4.60 4.55 4.18
N ILE A 48 -4.76 3.31 3.74
CA ILE A 48 -5.93 2.50 4.10
C ILE A 48 -5.53 1.56 5.23
N HIS A 49 -6.39 1.44 6.23
CA HIS A 49 -6.28 0.42 7.27
C HIS A 49 -7.36 -0.64 7.02
N PRO A 50 -7.03 -1.76 6.37
CA PRO A 50 -8.01 -2.79 6.08
C PRO A 50 -8.60 -3.39 7.36
N ALA A 51 -9.88 -3.72 7.31
CA ALA A 51 -10.52 -4.48 8.37
C ALA A 51 -9.86 -5.86 8.51
N ARG A 52 -9.94 -6.47 9.70
CA ARG A 52 -9.35 -7.78 9.97
C ARG A 52 -9.80 -8.84 8.95
N GLU A 53 -11.06 -8.78 8.56
CA GLU A 53 -11.69 -9.69 7.59
C GLU A 53 -11.05 -9.58 6.20
N GLU A 54 -10.74 -8.36 5.76
CA GLU A 54 -10.09 -8.07 4.48
C GLU A 54 -8.63 -8.59 4.47
N ILE A 55 -7.91 -8.39 5.58
CA ILE A 55 -6.55 -8.95 5.76
C ILE A 55 -6.57 -10.47 5.64
N LEU A 56 -7.54 -11.11 6.30
CA LEU A 56 -7.69 -12.57 6.28
C LEU A 56 -8.10 -13.08 4.89
N ALA A 57 -8.91 -12.33 4.14
CA ALA A 57 -9.29 -12.69 2.77
C ALA A 57 -8.07 -12.72 1.84
N VAL A 58 -7.20 -11.71 1.91
CA VAL A 58 -5.95 -11.67 1.12
C VAL A 58 -5.00 -12.82 1.50
N LEU A 59 -4.85 -13.11 2.80
CA LEU A 59 -3.98 -14.19 3.27
C LEU A 59 -4.48 -15.59 2.89
N ARG A 60 -5.80 -15.79 2.84
CA ARG A 60 -6.41 -17.07 2.41
C ARG A 60 -6.22 -17.37 0.92
N VAL A 61 -5.93 -16.35 0.11
CA VAL A 61 -5.78 -16.47 -1.35
C VAL A 61 -4.34 -16.76 -1.77
N LYS A 62 -3.36 -16.79 -0.87
CA LYS A 62 -2.03 -17.35 -1.18
C LYS A 62 -2.03 -18.86 -0.93
N PRO A 63 -2.16 -19.72 -1.96
CA PRO A 63 -1.93 -21.13 -1.76
C PRO A 63 -0.44 -21.34 -1.42
N ALA A 64 -0.19 -22.26 -0.50
CA ALA A 64 1.14 -22.72 -0.10
C ALA A 64 1.83 -23.53 -1.22
N THR A 65 1.95 -22.96 -2.42
CA THR A 65 2.39 -23.66 -3.64
C THR A 65 3.85 -23.36 -4.04
N GLU A 66 4.59 -22.54 -3.29
CA GLU A 66 6.02 -22.28 -3.58
C GLU A 66 6.99 -22.58 -2.42
N LEU A 67 6.62 -23.48 -1.49
CA LEU A 67 7.55 -23.93 -0.43
C LEU A 67 8.05 -25.37 -0.59
N ARG A 68 7.80 -26.01 -1.74
CA ARG A 68 8.26 -27.39 -2.02
C ARG A 68 9.19 -27.46 -3.22
N SER A 69 10.39 -26.89 -3.11
CA SER A 69 11.50 -27.23 -4.03
C SER A 69 12.89 -26.85 -3.52
N LEU A 70 13.09 -26.62 -2.22
CA LEU A 70 14.43 -26.65 -1.62
C LEU A 70 14.73 -28.05 -1.08
N THR A 71 14.66 -29.06 -1.95
CA THR A 71 15.34 -30.33 -1.71
C THR A 71 16.82 -30.06 -1.96
N VAL A 72 17.56 -29.76 -0.91
CA VAL A 72 19.03 -29.69 -0.96
C VAL A 72 19.54 -31.10 -1.26
N PRO A 73 20.26 -31.35 -2.36
CA PRO A 73 20.95 -32.62 -2.51
C PRO A 73 22.10 -32.65 -1.52
N VAL A 74 22.06 -33.60 -0.57
CA VAL A 74 23.25 -34.01 0.19
C VAL A 74 24.19 -34.69 -0.79
N ALA A 75 25.26 -34.00 -1.17
CA ALA A 75 26.39 -34.62 -1.85
C ALA A 75 27.21 -35.43 -0.84
N SER A 76 27.46 -36.70 -1.17
CA SER A 76 28.43 -37.58 -0.48
C SER A 76 29.84 -37.35 -0.98
#